data_AF-A0AAW1HVF4-F1
#
_entry.id   AF-A0AAW1HVF4-F1
#
_cell.length_a   1.000
_cell.length_b   1.000
_cell.length_c   1.000
_cell.angle_alpha   90.00
_cell.angle_beta   90.00
_cell.angle_gamma   90.00
#
_symmetry.space_group_name_H-M   'P 1'
#
loop_
_entity.id
_entity.type
_entity.pdbx_description
1 polymer ?
#
loop_
_entity_poly.entity_id
_entity_poly.type
_entity_poly.pdbx_seq_one_letter_code
_entity_poly.pdbx_strand_id
1 'polypeptide(L)'
;MKYNEKIQKYLPLSQDIRDTWQQEVVSVIPVIVGATGEIPKSLHEALKQLGLPQQLYKQLQKTVTVILEACHIMRKTLNEA
;
A
#
# COMPACT_ATOMS: atom_id res chain seq x y z
N MET A 1 10.63 8.97 5.24
CA MET A 1 11.30 8.88 3.93
C MET A 1 10.50 8.08 2.91
N LYS A 2 10.28 6.77 3.09
CA LYS A 2 9.57 5.91 2.12
C LYS A 2 8.19 6.38 1.64
N TYR A 3 7.41 7.06 2.50
CA TYR A 3 6.09 7.61 2.13
C TYR A 3 6.19 8.68 1.03
N ASN A 4 7.03 9.70 1.25
CA ASN A 4 7.22 10.78 0.28
C ASN A 4 7.89 10.29 -1.01
N GLU A 5 8.84 9.34 -0.92
CA GLU A 5 9.46 8.73 -2.11
C GLU A 5 8.42 8.04 -3.00
N LYS A 6 7.46 7.32 -2.40
CA LYS A 6 6.38 6.68 -3.17
C LYS A 6 5.46 7.72 -3.79
N ILE A 7 5.11 8.79 -3.08
CA ILE A 7 4.32 9.89 -3.66
C ILE A 7 5.04 10.48 -4.88
N GLN A 8 6.31 10.84 -4.75
CA GLN A 8 7.09 11.42 -5.84
C GLN A 8 7.20 10.47 -7.03
N LYS A 9 7.38 9.16 -6.78
CA LYS A 9 7.44 8.14 -7.83
C LYS A 9 6.15 8.06 -8.65
N TYR A 10 4.98 8.20 -8.02
CA TYR A 10 3.68 8.08 -8.68
C TYR A 10 3.07 9.42 -9.10
N LEU A 11 3.74 10.54 -8.83
CA LEU A 11 3.27 11.87 -9.21
C LEU A 11 3.07 12.01 -10.74
N PRO A 12 3.99 11.56 -11.62
CA PRO A 12 3.76 11.62 -13.07
C PRO A 12 2.51 10.83 -13.49
N LEU A 13 2.34 9.61 -12.95
CA LEU A 13 1.17 8.77 -13.23
C LEU A 13 -0.14 9.46 -12.80
N SER A 14 -0.12 10.20 -11.68
CA SER A 14 -1.30 10.94 -11.24
C SER A 14 -1.68 12.09 -12.18
N GLN A 15 -0.69 12.72 -12.82
CA GLN A 15 -0.91 13.76 -13.83
C GLN A 15 -1.49 13.15 -15.10
N ASP A 16 -0.91 12.05 -15.58
CA ASP A 16 -1.42 11.34 -16.76
C ASP A 16 -2.87 10.88 -16.56
N ILE A 17 -3.18 10.34 -15.37
CA ILE A 17 -4.54 9.93 -14.99
C ILE A 17 -5.50 11.12 -14.96
N ARG A 18 -5.08 12.24 -14.36
CA ARG A 18 -5.87 13.46 -14.28
C ARG A 18 -6.26 13.93 -15.68
N ASP A 19 -5.29 13.97 -16.58
CA ASP A 19 -5.45 14.48 -17.93
C ASP A 19 -6.26 13.50 -18.80
N THR A 20 -6.07 12.19 -18.61
CA THR A 20 -6.81 11.13 -19.33
C THR A 20 -8.27 11.03 -18.90
N TRP A 21 -8.56 11.13 -17.61
CA TRP A 21 -9.92 11.00 -17.06
C TRP A 21 -10.61 12.34 -16.78
N GLN A 22 -10.00 13.45 -17.21
CA GLN A 22 -10.50 14.82 -17.03
C GLN A 22 -10.94 15.10 -15.58
N GLN A 23 -10.18 14.61 -14.60
CA GLN A 23 -10.48 14.81 -13.19
C GLN A 23 -9.89 16.14 -12.71
N GLU A 24 -10.60 16.88 -11.87
CA GLU A 24 -10.07 18.14 -11.32
C GLU A 24 -8.97 17.89 -10.27
N VAL A 25 -9.09 16.78 -9.53
CA VAL A 25 -8.17 16.43 -8.44
C VAL A 25 -7.86 14.94 -8.49
N VAL A 26 -6.57 14.59 -8.51
CA VAL A 26 -6.09 13.22 -8.36
C VAL A 26 -5.11 13.18 -7.19
N SER A 27 -5.41 12.34 -6.21
CA SER A 27 -4.64 12.22 -4.97
C SER A 27 -3.91 10.88 -4.91
N VAL A 28 -2.59 10.90 -4.71
CA VAL A 28 -1.79 9.69 -4.51
C VAL A 28 -1.72 9.36 -3.02
N ILE A 29 -2.36 8.27 -2.61
CA ILE A 29 -2.38 7.81 -1.22
C ILE A 29 -1.61 6.49 -1.13
N PRO A 30 -0.33 6.49 -0.74
CA PRO A 30 0.47 5.27 -0.71
C PRO A 30 0.15 4.43 0.52
N VAL A 31 -0.31 3.21 0.30
CA VAL A 31 -0.45 2.15 1.31
C VAL A 31 0.88 1.40 1.39
N ILE A 32 1.66 1.66 2.43
CA ILE A 32 2.96 1.01 2.64
C ILE A 32 2.81 -0.05 3.72
N VAL A 33 3.20 -1.29 3.42
CA VAL A 33 3.25 -2.38 4.40
C VAL A 33 4.68 -2.87 4.55
N GLY A 34 5.13 -3.07 5.79
CA GLY A 34 6.45 -3.59 6.09
C GLY A 34 6.58 -5.06 5.66
N ALA A 35 7.78 -5.47 5.26
CA ALA A 35 8.08 -6.86 4.86
C ALA A 35 7.91 -7.87 6.01
N THR A 36 7.81 -7.39 7.25
CA THR A 36 7.53 -8.17 8.47
C THR A 36 6.04 -8.22 8.83
N GLY A 37 5.15 -7.65 8.00
CA GLY A 37 3.72 -7.53 8.31
C GLY A 37 3.39 -6.38 9.27
N GLU A 38 4.37 -5.54 9.61
CA GLU A 38 4.14 -4.32 10.39
C GLU A 38 3.44 -3.25 9.54
N ILE A 39 2.37 -2.68 10.09
CA ILE A 39 1.64 -1.58 9.47
C ILE A 39 2.14 -0.24 10.06
N PRO A 40 2.60 0.70 9.22
CA PRO A 40 3.02 2.02 9.68
C PRO A 40 1.81 2.85 10.12
N LYS A 41 2.02 3.73 11.12
CA LYS A 41 0.99 4.65 11.63
C LYS A 41 0.40 5.55 10.53
N SER A 42 1.19 5.87 9.50
CA SER A 42 0.74 6.63 8.32
C SER A 42 -0.40 5.96 7.56
N LEU A 43 -0.62 4.64 7.70
CA LEU A 43 -1.78 3.98 7.11
C LEU A 43 -3.09 4.49 7.72
N HIS A 44 -3.10 4.88 9.00
CA HIS A 44 -4.29 5.41 9.65
C HIS A 44 -4.71 6.74 9.00
N GLU A 45 -3.74 7.58 8.63
CA GLU A 45 -3.97 8.83 7.91
C GLU A 45 -4.46 8.57 6.49
N ALA A 46 -3.86 7.62 5.78
CA ALA A 46 -4.30 7.19 4.46
C ALA A 46 -5.76 6.64 4.47
N LEU A 47 -6.10 5.80 5.45
CA LEU A 47 -7.48 5.29 5.61
C LEU A 47 -8.46 6.43 5.93
N LYS A 48 -8.04 7.41 6.74
CA LYS A 48 -8.85 8.60 7.03
C LYS A 48 -9.08 9.44 5.77
N GLN A 49 -8.06 9.65 4.95
CA GLN A 49 -8.18 10.37 3.68
C GLN A 49 -9.10 9.66 2.68
N LEU A 50 -9.11 8.32 2.70
CA LEU A 50 -10.00 7.50 1.87
C LEU A 50 -11.43 7.38 2.43
N GLY A 51 -11.73 7.99 3.59
CA GLY A 51 -13.04 7.84 4.25
C GLY A 51 -13.33 6.43 4.75
N LEU A 52 -12.30 5.60 4.89
CA LEU A 52 -12.43 4.19 5.24
C LEU A 52 -12.43 3.98 6.78
N PRO A 53 -13.17 2.97 7.28
CA PRO A 53 -13.14 2.62 8.70
C PRO A 53 -11.73 2.33 9.20
N GLN A 54 -11.32 2.99 10.29
CA GLN A 54 -10.00 2.77 10.90
C GLN A 54 -9.80 1.28 11.26
N GLN A 55 -10.84 0.56 11.68
CA GLN A 55 -10.75 -0.86 12.01
C GLN A 55 -10.23 -1.75 10.87
N LEU A 56 -10.29 -1.29 9.62
CA LEU A 56 -9.75 -2.01 8.46
C LEU A 56 -8.24 -2.22 8.54
N TYR A 57 -7.47 -1.38 9.25
CA TYR A 57 -6.03 -1.62 9.38
C TYR A 57 -5.75 -3.00 10.00
N LYS A 58 -6.59 -3.47 10.93
CA LYS A 58 -6.42 -4.79 11.57
C LYS A 58 -6.65 -5.93 10.59
N GLN A 59 -7.67 -5.79 9.75
CA GLN A 59 -7.98 -6.78 8.71
C GLN A 59 -6.90 -6.79 7.62
N LEU A 60 -6.43 -5.59 7.24
CA LEU A 60 -5.35 -5.42 6.29
C LEU A 60 -4.04 -6.01 6.82
N GLN A 61 -3.75 -5.84 8.12
CA GLN A 61 -2.58 -6.44 8.75
C GLN A 61 -2.62 -7.97 8.66
N LYS A 62 -3.73 -8.57 9.10
CA LYS A 62 -3.91 -10.02 9.04
C LYS A 62 -3.74 -10.55 7.61
N THR A 63 -4.40 -9.91 6.65
CA THR A 63 -4.40 -10.35 5.25
C THR A 63 -3.00 -10.26 4.65
N VAL A 64 -2.30 -9.14 4.86
CA VAL A 64 -0.96 -8.96 4.29
C VAL A 64 0.05 -9.89 4.95
N THR A 65 -0.03 -10.13 6.26
CA THR A 65 0.81 -11.13 6.94
C THR A 65 0.63 -12.53 6.34
N VAL A 66 -0.61 -12.95 6.09
CA VAL A 66 -0.88 -14.27 5.46
C VAL A 66 -0.26 -14.36 4.06
N ILE A 67 -0.36 -13.29 3.26
CA ILE A 67 0.25 -13.26 1.92
C ILE A 67 1.77 -13.34 2.01
N LEU A 68 2.40 -12.62 2.94
CA LEU A 68 3.84 -12.64 3.13
C LEU A 68 4.34 -14.03 3.55
N GLU A 69 3.61 -14.70 4.44
CA GLU A 69 3.92 -16.06 4.87
C GLU A 69 3.77 -17.06 3.72
N ALA A 70 2.70 -16.95 2.92
CA ALA A 70 2.52 -17.78 1.74
C ALA A 70 3.66 -17.60 0.74
N CYS A 71 4.09 -16.35 0.48
CA CYS A 71 5.24 -16.03 -0.35
C CYS A 71 6.55 -16.60 0.23
N HIS A 72 6.71 -16.55 1.56
CA HIS A 72 7.87 -17.12 2.24
C HIS A 72 7.95 -18.65 2.05
N ILE A 73 6.83 -19.34 2.28
CA ILE A 73 6.71 -20.79 2.07
C ILE A 73 7.01 -21.15 0.62
N MET A 74 6.38 -20.48 -0.35
CA MET A 74 6.64 -20.69 -1.78
C MET A 74 8.12 -20.52 -2.12
N ARG A 75 8.77 -19.49 -1.59
CA ARG A 75 10.19 -19.26 -1.82
C ARG A 75 11.06 -20.36 -1.23
N LYS A 76 10.72 -20.87 -0.05
CA LYS A 76 11.41 -21.99 0.57
C LYS A 76 11.26 -23.25 -0.29
N THR A 77 10.04 -23.59 -0.70
CA THR A 77 9.77 -24.73 -1.59
C THR A 77 10.51 -24.62 -2.93
N LEU A 78 10.52 -23.43 -3.55
CA LEU A 78 11.21 -23.20 -4.82
C LEU A 78 12.74 -23.21 -4.72
N ASN A 79 13.29 -22.87 -3.55
CA ASN A 79 14.74 -22.90 -3.32
C ASN A 79 15.25 -24.28 -2.86
N GLU A 80 14.36 -25.13 -2.36
CA GLU A 80 14.66 -26.52 -1.97
C GLU A 80 14.46 -27.52 -3.13
N ALA A 81 13.89 -27.08 -4.26
CA ALA A 81 13.69 -27.84 -5.49
C ALA A 81 14.81 -27.57 -6.53
#